data_AF-A0A5D2J9H8-F1
#
_entry.id   AF-A0A5D2J9H8-F1
#
_cell.length_a   1.000
_cell.length_b   1.000
_cell.length_c   1.000
_cell.angle_alpha   90.00
_cell.angle_beta   90.00
_cell.angle_gamma   90.00
#
_symmetry.space_group_name_H-M   'P 1'
#
loop_
_entity.id
_entity.type
_entity.pdbx_description
1 polymer ?
#
loop_
_entity_poly.entity_id
_entity_poly.type
_entity_poly.pdbx_seq_one_letter_code
_entity_poly.pdbx_strand_id
1 'polypeptide(L)'
;MLMGEAVRGVIVDHALLQYGTIQPENFKSNGTLSLLRKLLFSNIQTAISYVLPVSAERVNLLQTMAKLHSFECLPLTASSPDIASREIAQTWSHISGTILYLLPNHDASPKITCTYFSIALDDEVTSAFHNSNRIYMEKLEELPLTICHLNKKAISNDLVTVGYIMKPSREEDFAKRGAFPICPTPNGLMFLPLTFELPISKQLEEVDVILHKATDEIVSIELNSSSESSYQIGYTKGMQELQRHIENHNDCFEVDPLNSIYPVLDRLKIQQLLLGLEDLNVGGRCKVRAPHFLKVNSFDEPDLVQRLHDATLSLPSIVKPQVACGVADAHSMAIVFKVEDFKVLNVPLPAVIQEYVDHSSTLFKFYVLGDRVFHTVKKSMPNADVLIKSSEKNGSKPPL
;
A
#
# COMPACT_ATOMS: atom_id res chain seq x y z
N MET A 1 -20.05 -18.93 15.85
CA MET A 1 -19.12 -17.78 15.91
C MET A 1 -19.96 -16.57 16.27
N LEU A 2 -19.76 -15.98 17.46
CA LEU A 2 -20.55 -14.85 17.93
C LEU A 2 -20.23 -13.60 17.09
N MET A 3 -20.85 -13.49 15.92
CA MET A 3 -20.71 -12.34 15.02
C MET A 3 -21.31 -11.04 15.59
N GLY A 4 -22.01 -11.11 16.74
CA GLY A 4 -22.73 -10.01 17.36
C GLY A 4 -21.89 -9.06 18.23
N GLU A 5 -20.59 -9.31 18.44
CA GLU A 5 -19.75 -8.46 19.30
C GLU A 5 -18.69 -7.64 18.55
N ALA A 6 -18.36 -8.02 17.31
CA ALA A 6 -17.36 -7.30 16.51
C ALA A 6 -17.87 -5.90 16.11
N VAL A 7 -16.95 -4.98 15.86
CA VAL A 7 -17.27 -3.64 15.38
C VAL A 7 -17.94 -3.72 14.01
N ARG A 8 -19.07 -3.03 13.86
CA ARG A 8 -19.87 -2.98 12.63
C ARG A 8 -20.24 -1.58 12.20
N GLY A 9 -20.15 -0.60 13.09
CA GLY A 9 -20.42 0.78 12.74
C GLY A 9 -19.49 1.76 13.45
N VAL A 10 -19.19 2.85 12.76
CA VAL A 10 -18.41 3.97 13.27
C VAL A 10 -19.12 5.26 12.92
N ILE A 11 -19.31 6.10 13.92
CA ILE A 11 -19.94 7.41 13.79
C ILE A 11 -18.94 8.44 14.26
N VAL A 12 -18.67 9.43 13.41
CA VAL A 12 -17.74 10.50 13.71
C VAL A 12 -18.49 11.81 13.84
N ASP A 13 -18.38 12.46 14.99
CA ASP A 13 -18.97 13.77 15.15
C ASP A 13 -18.32 14.78 14.20
N HIS A 14 -19.14 15.59 13.55
CA HIS A 14 -18.68 16.61 12.60
C HIS A 14 -17.64 17.57 13.19
N ALA A 15 -17.59 17.75 14.51
CA ALA A 15 -16.59 18.59 15.17
C ALA A 15 -15.17 17.99 15.14
N LEU A 16 -15.03 16.67 14.98
CA LEU A 16 -13.72 16.00 14.83
C LEU A 16 -13.17 16.08 13.42
N LEU A 17 -14.06 16.26 12.45
CA LEU A 17 -13.68 16.59 11.10
C LEU A 17 -13.24 18.05 11.16
N GLN A 18 -11.93 18.31 11.15
CA GLN A 18 -11.36 19.67 11.28
C GLN A 18 -11.85 20.58 10.15
N TYR A 19 -13.08 21.11 10.26
CA TYR A 19 -13.67 22.10 9.38
C TYR A 19 -13.25 23.50 9.81
N GLY A 20 -11.95 23.65 10.06
CA GLY A 20 -11.30 24.94 10.17
C GLY A 20 -10.75 25.28 8.79
N THR A 21 -11.53 26.03 8.02
CA THR A 21 -11.24 26.58 6.68
C THR A 21 -11.19 25.58 5.51
N ILE A 22 -11.83 25.99 4.40
CA ILE A 22 -11.52 25.66 3.00
C ILE A 22 -12.63 24.93 2.20
N GLN A 23 -12.69 25.40 0.96
CA GLN A 23 -13.49 25.04 -0.21
C GLN A 23 -13.52 23.54 -0.57
N PRO A 24 -14.49 23.11 -1.40
CA PRO A 24 -14.70 21.70 -1.77
C PRO A 24 -13.49 20.97 -2.38
N GLU A 25 -12.55 21.72 -2.94
CA GLU A 25 -11.32 21.22 -3.57
C GLU A 25 -10.40 20.48 -2.58
N ASN A 26 -10.45 20.84 -1.29
CA ASN A 26 -9.57 20.30 -0.24
C ASN A 26 -10.04 18.98 0.37
N PHE A 27 -11.21 18.45 -0.02
CA PHE A 27 -11.71 17.18 0.50
C PHE A 27 -10.86 15.97 0.10
N LYS A 28 -10.02 16.09 -0.92
CA LYS A 28 -9.19 14.97 -1.41
C LYS A 28 -7.94 14.69 -0.54
N SER A 29 -7.44 15.66 0.21
CA SER A 29 -6.18 15.55 0.98
C SER A 29 -6.36 15.43 2.50
N ASN A 30 -7.61 15.31 2.98
CA ASN A 30 -7.87 15.21 4.41
C ASN A 30 -7.60 13.77 4.92
N GLY A 31 -6.63 13.61 5.82
CA GLY A 31 -6.27 12.33 6.45
C GLY A 31 -7.44 11.63 7.12
N THR A 32 -8.37 12.40 7.72
CA THR A 32 -9.60 11.87 8.32
C THR A 32 -10.51 11.23 7.26
N LEU A 33 -10.67 11.85 6.10
CA LEU A 33 -11.51 11.29 5.04
C LEU A 33 -10.87 10.03 4.45
N SER A 34 -9.54 9.99 4.33
CA SER A 34 -8.82 8.77 3.94
C SER A 34 -9.11 7.62 4.90
N LEU A 35 -9.05 7.88 6.22
CA LEU A 35 -9.38 6.90 7.24
C LEU A 35 -10.84 6.40 7.15
N LEU A 36 -11.81 7.30 7.01
CA LEU A 36 -13.23 6.91 6.89
C LEU A 36 -13.49 6.05 5.65
N ARG A 37 -12.78 6.32 4.54
CA ARG A 37 -12.90 5.48 3.33
C ARG A 37 -12.37 4.07 3.56
N LYS A 38 -11.34 3.88 4.38
CA LYS A 38 -10.86 2.54 4.76
C LYS A 38 -11.92 1.74 5.51
N LEU A 39 -12.72 2.40 6.37
CA LEU A 39 -13.83 1.78 7.09
C LEU A 39 -14.93 1.31 6.13
N LEU A 40 -15.31 2.16 5.16
CA LEU A 40 -16.30 1.81 4.14
C LEU A 40 -15.90 0.54 3.37
N PHE A 41 -14.65 0.47 2.91
CA PHE A 41 -14.15 -0.72 2.20
C PHE A 41 -14.02 -1.97 3.08
N SER A 42 -14.12 -1.81 4.40
CA SER A 42 -14.11 -2.90 5.37
C SER A 42 -15.51 -3.36 5.78
N ASN A 43 -16.56 -2.94 5.07
CA ASN A 43 -17.96 -3.18 5.41
C ASN A 43 -18.35 -2.69 6.83
N ILE A 44 -17.67 -1.64 7.32
CA ILE A 44 -18.05 -0.94 8.54
C ILE A 44 -18.97 0.22 8.13
N GLN A 45 -20.21 0.21 8.61
CA GLN A 45 -21.14 1.29 8.35
C GLN A 45 -20.60 2.58 8.97
N THR A 46 -20.50 3.63 8.16
CA THR A 46 -19.81 4.85 8.56
C THR A 46 -20.77 6.03 8.40
N ALA A 47 -20.92 6.82 9.46
CA ALA A 47 -21.71 8.04 9.43
C ALA A 47 -20.99 9.24 10.03
N ILE A 48 -21.42 10.42 9.61
CA ILE A 48 -21.07 11.70 10.21
C ILE A 48 -22.28 12.18 11.01
N SER A 49 -22.11 12.40 12.32
CA SER A 49 -23.16 12.97 13.15
C SER A 49 -23.03 14.48 13.31
N TYR A 50 -24.15 15.16 13.52
CA TYR A 50 -24.17 16.55 13.93
C TYR A 50 -25.38 16.84 14.83
N VAL A 51 -25.17 17.60 15.90
CA VAL A 51 -26.23 17.92 16.87
C VAL A 51 -26.99 19.17 16.45
N LEU A 52 -28.31 19.09 16.36
CA LEU A 52 -29.17 20.22 16.02
C LEU A 52 -29.24 21.25 17.18
N PRO A 53 -29.32 22.56 16.88
CA PRO A 53 -29.41 23.16 15.55
C PRO A 53 -28.04 23.43 14.90
N VAL A 54 -27.93 23.12 13.60
CA VAL A 54 -26.79 23.47 12.74
C VAL A 54 -27.28 24.32 11.56
N SER A 55 -26.49 25.27 11.07
CA SER A 55 -26.88 26.10 9.92
C SER A 55 -27.12 25.26 8.66
N ALA A 56 -28.09 25.67 7.83
CA ALA A 56 -28.44 24.95 6.60
C ALA A 56 -27.25 24.80 5.63
N GLU A 57 -26.37 25.80 5.57
CA GLU A 57 -25.14 25.77 4.79
C GLU A 57 -24.19 24.65 5.26
N ARG A 58 -23.98 24.53 6.58
CA ARG A 58 -23.15 23.46 7.16
C ARG A 58 -23.75 22.09 6.94
N VAL A 59 -25.08 21.95 7.09
CA VAL A 59 -25.77 20.69 6.81
C VAL A 59 -25.60 20.29 5.35
N ASN A 60 -25.75 21.22 4.41
CA ASN A 60 -25.53 20.95 2.98
C ASN A 60 -24.08 20.51 2.69
N LEU A 61 -23.10 21.15 3.33
CA LEU A 61 -21.69 20.78 3.20
C LEU A 61 -21.43 19.35 3.68
N LEU A 62 -21.94 19.00 4.87
CA LEU A 62 -21.80 17.66 5.45
C LEU A 62 -22.48 16.61 4.56
N GLN A 63 -23.69 16.88 4.09
CA GLN A 63 -24.42 15.99 3.18
C GLN A 63 -23.72 15.79 1.83
N THR A 64 -23.16 16.87 1.26
CA THR A 64 -22.42 16.81 -0.01
C THR A 64 -21.20 15.91 0.10
N MET A 65 -20.48 16.03 1.21
CA MET A 65 -19.30 15.22 1.49
C MET A 65 -19.62 13.78 1.86
N ALA A 66 -20.66 13.56 2.67
CA ALA A 66 -21.16 12.23 2.94
C ALA A 66 -21.56 11.54 1.64
N LYS A 67 -22.26 12.23 0.73
CA LYS A 67 -22.58 11.73 -0.60
C LYS A 67 -21.34 11.45 -1.47
N LEU A 68 -20.34 12.33 -1.45
CA LEU A 68 -19.09 12.15 -2.21
C LEU A 68 -18.35 10.87 -1.80
N HIS A 69 -18.41 10.53 -0.51
CA HIS A 69 -17.70 9.40 0.08
C HIS A 69 -18.59 8.22 0.46
N SER A 70 -19.88 8.24 0.09
CA SER A 70 -20.87 7.20 0.41
C SER A 70 -21.02 6.93 1.92
N PHE A 71 -20.98 7.99 2.73
CA PHE A 71 -21.30 7.95 4.16
C PHE A 71 -22.75 8.39 4.42
N GLU A 72 -23.26 8.03 5.59
CA GLU A 72 -24.53 8.56 6.11
C GLU A 72 -24.33 9.86 6.90
N CYS A 73 -25.36 10.70 6.92
CA CYS A 73 -25.43 11.87 7.80
C CYS A 73 -26.52 11.63 8.85
N LEU A 74 -26.14 11.71 10.13
CA LEU A 74 -27.05 11.46 11.25
C LEU A 74 -27.29 12.76 12.03
N PRO A 75 -28.45 13.42 11.85
CA PRO A 75 -28.84 14.51 12.73
C PRO A 75 -29.21 13.95 14.10
N LEU A 76 -28.64 14.51 15.16
CA LEU A 76 -28.93 14.12 16.54
C LEU A 76 -29.61 15.27 17.29
N THR A 77 -30.51 14.94 18.21
CA THR A 77 -31.28 15.96 18.95
C THR A 77 -30.59 16.45 20.23
N ALA A 78 -29.63 15.69 20.76
CA ALA A 78 -28.91 16.03 21.98
C ALA A 78 -27.41 15.74 21.87
N SER A 79 -26.60 16.58 22.51
CA SER A 79 -25.15 16.37 22.66
C SER A 79 -24.79 15.35 23.75
N SER A 80 -25.78 14.92 24.56
CA SER A 80 -25.54 13.93 25.61
C SER A 80 -25.18 12.58 24.99
N PRO A 81 -24.01 11.99 25.31
CA PRO A 81 -23.58 10.72 24.72
C PRO A 81 -24.59 9.58 24.90
N ASP A 82 -25.31 9.54 26.03
CA ASP A 82 -26.28 8.49 26.32
C ASP A 82 -27.56 8.64 25.48
N ILE A 83 -28.01 9.88 25.26
CA ILE A 83 -29.18 10.16 24.41
C ILE A 83 -28.83 9.92 22.95
N ALA A 84 -27.68 10.44 22.50
CA ALA A 84 -27.15 10.22 21.17
C ALA A 84 -27.00 8.72 20.85
N SER A 85 -26.46 7.92 21.77
CA SER A 85 -26.30 6.47 21.57
C SER A 85 -27.64 5.76 21.38
N ARG A 86 -28.70 6.17 22.09
CA ARG A 86 -30.05 5.60 21.90
C ARG A 86 -30.66 5.99 20.56
N GLU A 87 -30.54 7.25 20.16
CA GLU A 87 -31.00 7.72 18.84
C GLU A 87 -30.28 6.97 17.71
N ILE A 88 -28.97 6.78 17.85
CA ILE A 88 -28.16 5.98 16.93
C ILE A 88 -28.66 4.54 16.89
N ALA A 89 -28.82 3.89 18.04
CA ALA A 89 -29.26 2.49 18.11
C ALA A 89 -30.64 2.27 17.48
N GLN A 90 -31.55 3.25 17.62
CA GLN A 90 -32.85 3.23 16.95
C GLN A 90 -32.71 3.34 15.42
N THR A 91 -31.88 4.29 14.96
CA THR A 91 -31.65 4.53 13.53
C THR A 91 -30.93 3.36 12.85
N TRP A 92 -29.98 2.76 13.57
CA TRP A 92 -29.15 1.64 13.11
C TRP A 92 -29.61 0.29 13.66
N SER A 93 -30.91 0.16 13.97
CA SER A 93 -31.53 -1.07 14.49
C SER A 93 -31.41 -2.29 13.56
N HIS A 94 -31.09 -2.07 12.28
CA HIS A 94 -30.82 -3.11 11.29
C HIS A 94 -29.40 -3.69 11.37
N ILE A 95 -28.50 -3.06 12.12
CA ILE A 95 -27.12 -3.50 12.33
C ILE A 95 -27.05 -4.29 13.62
N SER A 96 -26.42 -5.47 13.59
CA SER A 96 -26.03 -6.17 14.82
C SER A 96 -24.52 -6.16 14.98
N GLY A 97 -24.03 -5.69 16.13
CA GLY A 97 -22.61 -5.56 16.42
C GLY A 97 -22.30 -4.39 17.34
N THR A 98 -21.01 -4.13 17.53
CA THR A 98 -20.52 -2.98 18.30
C THR A 98 -20.45 -1.73 17.42
N ILE A 99 -20.98 -0.63 17.93
CA ILE A 99 -20.94 0.70 17.32
C ILE A 99 -19.96 1.57 18.09
N LEU A 100 -19.08 2.26 17.37
CA LEU A 100 -18.17 3.26 17.92
C LEU A 100 -18.69 4.66 17.61
N TYR A 101 -18.85 5.50 18.63
CA TYR A 101 -19.22 6.90 18.48
C TYR A 101 -18.09 7.81 18.97
N LEU A 102 -17.49 8.55 18.03
CA LEU A 102 -16.34 9.42 18.26
C LEU A 102 -16.79 10.87 18.46
N LEU A 103 -16.40 11.43 19.61
CA LEU A 103 -16.73 12.77 20.06
C LEU A 103 -15.46 13.58 20.36
N PRO A 104 -15.46 14.91 20.13
CA PRO A 104 -14.39 15.77 20.64
C PRO A 104 -14.38 15.74 22.17
N ASN A 105 -13.20 15.64 22.77
CA ASN A 105 -13.01 15.85 24.20
C ASN A 105 -12.51 17.29 24.42
N HIS A 106 -13.40 18.16 24.88
CA HIS A 106 -13.12 19.59 25.04
C HIS A 106 -12.38 19.95 26.33
N ASP A 107 -12.43 19.06 27.33
CA ASP A 107 -12.02 19.40 28.71
C ASP A 107 -10.64 18.86 29.13
N ALA A 108 -9.99 17.98 28.34
CA ALA A 108 -8.63 17.50 28.60
C ALA A 108 -7.99 16.78 27.39
N SER A 109 -6.67 16.57 27.44
CA SER A 109 -6.02 15.46 26.71
C SER A 109 -6.39 14.15 27.40
N PRO A 110 -6.70 13.08 26.66
CA PRO A 110 -6.81 12.91 25.20
C PRO A 110 -7.98 13.59 24.47
N LYS A 111 -7.73 14.05 23.23
CA LYS A 111 -8.62 14.93 22.43
C LYS A 111 -9.91 14.30 21.90
N ILE A 112 -10.01 12.97 21.89
CA ILE A 112 -11.15 12.25 21.32
C ILE A 112 -11.69 11.28 22.35
N THR A 113 -13.00 11.32 22.59
CA THR A 113 -13.72 10.31 23.36
C THR A 113 -14.43 9.37 22.39
N CYS A 114 -14.09 8.08 22.44
CA CYS A 114 -14.80 7.01 21.76
C CYS A 114 -15.73 6.31 22.75
N THR A 115 -17.03 6.54 22.60
CA THR A 115 -18.04 5.77 23.32
C THR A 115 -18.45 4.58 22.47
N TYR A 116 -18.51 3.38 23.04
CA TYR A 116 -18.97 2.21 22.30
C TYR A 116 -20.07 1.45 23.04
N PHE A 117 -20.96 0.86 22.24
CA PHE A 117 -22.14 0.12 22.69
C PHE A 117 -22.53 -0.92 21.64
N SER A 118 -23.28 -1.94 22.04
CA SER A 118 -23.68 -3.05 21.15
C SER A 118 -25.16 -2.95 20.78
N ILE A 119 -25.50 -3.34 19.56
CA ILE A 119 -26.87 -3.50 19.07
C ILE A 119 -27.11 -5.00 18.80
N ALA A 120 -28.12 -5.58 19.43
CA ALA A 120 -28.55 -6.97 19.23
C ALA A 120 -29.75 -7.04 18.27
N LEU A 121 -29.82 -8.10 17.45
CA LEU A 121 -31.04 -8.44 16.70
C LEU A 121 -32.06 -9.07 17.66
N ASP A 122 -33.30 -8.59 17.65
CA ASP A 122 -34.49 -9.10 18.36
C ASP A 122 -34.71 -8.79 19.85
N ASP A 123 -33.90 -7.96 20.50
CA ASP A 123 -34.30 -7.42 21.81
C ASP A 123 -35.15 -6.15 21.64
N GLU A 124 -36.26 -6.05 22.39
CA GLU A 124 -36.93 -4.77 22.60
C GLU A 124 -35.83 -3.73 22.95
N VAL A 125 -35.79 -2.62 22.19
CA VAL A 125 -34.79 -1.53 22.19
C VAL A 125 -34.51 -0.93 23.59
N THR A 126 -35.16 -1.44 24.63
CA THR A 126 -35.17 -1.02 26.02
C THR A 126 -34.24 -1.80 26.95
N SER A 127 -33.67 -2.96 26.59
CA SER A 127 -32.88 -3.77 27.56
C SER A 127 -31.39 -4.04 27.24
N ALA A 128 -30.87 -3.62 26.08
CA ALA A 128 -29.45 -3.86 25.72
C ALA A 128 -28.45 -2.79 26.20
N PHE A 129 -28.90 -1.70 26.84
CA PHE A 129 -28.02 -0.63 27.33
C PHE A 129 -27.46 -0.92 28.74
N HIS A 130 -26.68 -1.99 28.87
CA HIS A 130 -25.88 -2.22 30.06
C HIS A 130 -24.40 -1.96 29.75
N ASN A 131 -23.95 -0.75 30.09
CA ASN A 131 -22.57 -0.23 30.09
C ASN A 131 -22.03 0.31 28.74
N SER A 132 -22.28 1.60 28.48
CA SER A 132 -21.46 2.35 27.52
C SER A 132 -20.03 2.47 28.07
N ASN A 133 -19.08 1.89 27.34
CA ASN A 133 -17.67 1.97 27.72
C ASN A 133 -17.00 3.10 26.93
N ARG A 134 -15.98 3.72 27.52
CA ARG A 134 -15.25 4.84 26.92
C ARG A 134 -13.80 4.47 26.70
N ILE A 135 -13.32 4.74 25.50
CA ILE A 135 -11.91 4.72 25.13
C ILE A 135 -11.54 6.15 24.77
N TYR A 136 -10.33 6.56 25.11
CA TYR A 136 -9.86 7.86 24.75
C TYR A 136 -8.68 7.77 23.79
N MET A 137 -8.65 8.66 22.80
CA MET A 137 -7.61 8.72 21.78
C MET A 137 -7.08 10.15 21.65
N GLU A 138 -5.77 10.29 21.45
CA GLU A 138 -5.15 11.58 21.16
C GLU A 138 -5.34 11.99 19.70
N LYS A 139 -5.29 10.99 18.82
CA LYS A 139 -5.32 11.11 17.36
C LYS A 139 -6.39 10.20 16.77
N LEU A 140 -7.01 10.64 15.68
CA LEU A 140 -8.03 9.84 15.00
C LEU A 140 -7.41 8.61 14.31
N GLU A 141 -6.13 8.69 13.98
CA GLU A 141 -5.30 7.63 13.45
C GLU A 141 -5.22 6.40 14.38
N GLU A 142 -5.59 6.53 15.67
CA GLU A 142 -5.66 5.40 16.63
C GLU A 142 -6.91 4.53 16.42
N LEU A 143 -7.88 4.98 15.60
CA LEU A 143 -9.15 4.29 15.41
C LEU A 143 -8.99 2.88 14.82
N PRO A 144 -8.19 2.61 13.77
CA PRO A 144 -7.98 1.25 13.27
C PRO A 144 -7.42 0.31 14.34
N LEU A 145 -6.47 0.80 15.15
CA LEU A 145 -5.90 0.02 16.26
C LEU A 145 -6.95 -0.26 17.33
N THR A 146 -7.79 0.72 17.65
CA THR A 146 -8.91 0.56 18.59
C THR A 146 -9.93 -0.48 18.08
N ILE A 147 -10.28 -0.43 16.79
CA ILE A 147 -11.18 -1.42 16.17
C ILE A 147 -10.55 -2.81 16.22
N CYS A 148 -9.27 -2.93 15.89
CA CYS A 148 -8.50 -4.17 15.96
C CYS A 148 -8.57 -4.77 17.37
N HIS A 149 -8.23 -3.98 18.39
CA HIS A 149 -8.24 -4.42 19.78
C HIS A 149 -9.63 -4.90 20.24
N LEU A 150 -10.69 -4.14 19.92
CA LEU A 150 -12.06 -4.53 20.26
C LEU A 150 -12.50 -5.82 19.55
N ASN A 151 -12.16 -5.97 18.27
CA ASN A 151 -12.47 -7.18 17.51
C ASN A 151 -11.72 -8.40 18.04
N LYS A 152 -10.45 -8.27 18.42
CA LYS A 152 -9.65 -9.33 19.05
C LYS A 152 -10.23 -9.74 20.41
N LYS A 153 -10.70 -8.78 21.20
CA LYS A 153 -11.35 -9.06 22.49
C LYS A 153 -12.69 -9.78 22.33
N ALA A 154 -13.45 -9.45 21.28
CA ALA A 154 -14.76 -10.02 20.99
C ALA A 154 -14.70 -11.43 20.38
N ILE A 155 -13.62 -11.78 19.67
CA ILE A 155 -13.50 -13.05 18.96
C ILE A 155 -12.42 -13.90 19.62
N SER A 156 -12.82 -15.02 20.22
CA SER A 156 -11.89 -15.97 20.86
C SER A 156 -10.91 -16.58 19.85
N ASN A 157 -9.69 -16.87 20.32
CA ASN A 157 -8.53 -17.48 19.66
C ASN A 157 -8.84 -18.16 18.31
N ASP A 158 -8.24 -17.58 17.25
CA ASP A 158 -8.11 -18.06 15.85
C ASP A 158 -8.06 -16.87 14.85
N LEU A 159 -8.06 -15.63 15.34
CA LEU A 159 -7.91 -14.44 14.52
C LEU A 159 -6.43 -14.15 14.21
N VAL A 160 -6.09 -14.10 12.93
CA VAL A 160 -4.78 -13.63 12.45
C VAL A 160 -4.93 -12.19 11.97
N THR A 161 -4.14 -11.31 12.58
CA THR A 161 -4.10 -9.89 12.28
C THR A 161 -2.92 -9.58 11.37
N VAL A 162 -3.24 -9.12 10.17
CA VAL A 162 -2.25 -8.71 9.16
C VAL A 162 -2.10 -7.19 9.23
N GLY A 163 -1.03 -6.73 9.86
CA GLY A 163 -0.60 -5.33 9.79
C GLY A 163 -0.07 -5.03 8.40
N TYR A 164 -0.48 -3.91 7.79
CA TYR A 164 0.01 -3.55 6.46
C TYR A 164 0.52 -2.13 6.33
N ILE A 165 1.53 -1.94 5.48
CA ILE A 165 2.08 -0.61 5.16
C ILE A 165 2.49 -0.48 3.70
N MET A 166 1.94 0.51 3.02
CA MET A 166 2.26 0.85 1.64
C MET A 166 1.78 2.26 1.32
N LYS A 167 2.19 2.82 0.17
CA LYS A 167 1.73 4.16 -0.22
C LYS A 167 0.20 4.25 -0.31
N PRO A 168 -0.41 5.41 0.03
CA PRO A 168 -1.87 5.56 0.11
C PRO A 168 -2.64 5.16 -1.16
N SER A 169 -2.09 5.46 -2.34
CA SER A 169 -2.74 5.10 -3.62
C SER A 169 -2.84 3.59 -3.84
N ARG A 170 -1.89 2.80 -3.32
CA ARG A 170 -1.95 1.34 -3.41
C ARG A 170 -2.92 0.75 -2.38
N GLU A 171 -2.91 1.29 -1.16
CA GLU A 171 -3.90 0.92 -0.13
C GLU A 171 -5.32 1.10 -0.65
N GLU A 172 -5.61 2.25 -1.25
CA GLU A 172 -6.94 2.56 -1.77
C GLU A 172 -7.35 1.63 -2.93
N ASP A 173 -6.44 1.28 -3.85
CA ASP A 173 -6.75 0.35 -4.95
C ASP A 173 -7.07 -1.06 -4.45
N PHE A 174 -6.35 -1.54 -3.44
CA PHE A 174 -6.64 -2.83 -2.80
C PHE A 174 -7.97 -2.77 -2.03
N ALA A 175 -8.17 -1.75 -1.21
CA ALA A 175 -9.38 -1.60 -0.41
C ALA A 175 -10.65 -1.55 -1.28
N LYS A 176 -10.61 -0.82 -2.41
CA LYS A 176 -11.73 -0.78 -3.38
C LYS A 176 -12.11 -2.14 -3.96
N ARG A 177 -11.19 -3.10 -3.96
CA ARG A 177 -11.40 -4.47 -4.47
C ARG A 177 -11.79 -5.44 -3.35
N GLY A 178 -12.05 -4.94 -2.15
CA GLY A 178 -12.39 -5.73 -0.98
C GLY A 178 -11.20 -6.42 -0.31
N ALA A 179 -9.96 -6.02 -0.66
CA ALA A 179 -8.79 -6.41 0.13
C ALA A 179 -8.68 -5.55 1.40
N PHE A 180 -7.95 -6.07 2.39
CA PHE A 180 -7.69 -5.42 3.68
C PHE A 180 -8.94 -5.09 4.55
N PRO A 181 -9.87 -6.05 4.76
CA PRO A 181 -10.97 -5.84 5.68
C PRO A 181 -10.47 -5.64 7.13
N ILE A 182 -10.83 -4.49 7.73
CA ILE A 182 -10.57 -4.17 9.15
C ILE A 182 -11.49 -4.99 10.07
N CYS A 183 -12.62 -5.48 9.57
CA CYS A 183 -13.44 -6.45 10.28
C CYS A 183 -12.93 -7.88 10.05
N PRO A 184 -13.00 -8.75 11.06
CA PRO A 184 -12.71 -10.16 10.92
C PRO A 184 -13.53 -10.82 9.82
N THR A 185 -12.83 -11.50 8.92
CA THR A 185 -13.42 -12.30 7.85
C THR A 185 -13.87 -13.67 8.38
N PRO A 186 -14.76 -14.37 7.64
CA PRO A 186 -15.14 -15.75 7.99
C PRO A 186 -13.96 -16.73 8.08
N ASN A 187 -12.84 -16.41 7.43
CA ASN A 187 -11.62 -17.23 7.42
C ASN A 187 -10.65 -16.87 8.56
N GLY A 188 -11.05 -16.03 9.53
CA GLY A 188 -10.20 -15.66 10.66
C GLY A 188 -9.09 -14.68 10.31
N LEU A 189 -9.20 -13.92 9.21
CA LEU A 189 -8.27 -12.84 8.88
C LEU A 189 -8.86 -11.47 9.20
N MET A 190 -8.04 -10.57 9.72
CA MET A 190 -8.32 -9.14 9.88
C MET A 190 -7.10 -8.34 9.47
N PHE A 191 -7.30 -7.14 8.92
CA PHE A 191 -6.21 -6.28 8.46
C PHE A 191 -6.16 -4.97 9.23
N LEU A 192 -4.96 -4.59 9.67
CA LEU A 192 -4.70 -3.36 10.39
C LEU A 192 -3.81 -2.44 9.53
N PRO A 193 -4.31 -1.29 9.04
CA PRO A 193 -3.44 -0.29 8.44
C PRO A 193 -2.47 0.24 9.49
N LEU A 194 -1.18 -0.04 9.31
CA LEU A 194 -0.13 0.52 10.14
C LEU A 194 0.15 1.96 9.72
N THR A 195 0.52 2.80 10.68
CA THR A 195 0.89 4.20 10.44
C THR A 195 2.14 4.58 11.23
N PHE A 196 3.00 5.38 10.60
CA PHE A 196 4.17 5.97 11.27
C PHE A 196 3.81 7.21 12.10
N GLU A 197 2.54 7.65 12.08
CA GLU A 197 2.03 8.74 12.93
C GLU A 197 1.84 8.33 14.41
N LEU A 198 1.88 7.03 14.67
CA LEU A 198 1.75 6.39 15.97
C LEU A 198 2.98 5.51 16.25
N PRO A 199 3.32 5.25 17.51
CA PRO A 199 4.42 4.34 17.85
C PRO A 199 4.22 2.97 17.18
N ILE A 200 5.17 2.54 16.37
CA ILE A 200 5.04 1.28 15.61
C ILE A 200 4.99 0.07 16.54
N SER A 201 5.75 0.09 17.65
CA SER A 201 5.80 -1.02 18.61
C SER A 201 4.42 -1.37 19.18
N LYS A 202 3.63 -0.36 19.56
CA LYS A 202 2.26 -0.55 20.10
C LYS A 202 1.30 -1.14 19.08
N GLN A 203 1.48 -0.81 17.80
CA GLN A 203 0.65 -1.37 16.74
C GLN A 203 1.03 -2.84 16.46
N LEU A 204 2.33 -3.15 16.54
CA LEU A 204 2.84 -4.50 16.26
C LEU A 204 2.52 -5.51 17.38
N GLU A 205 2.29 -5.06 18.62
CA GLU A 205 1.74 -5.91 19.69
C GLU A 205 0.41 -6.59 19.29
N GLU A 206 -0.32 -5.99 18.34
CA GLU A 206 -1.60 -6.53 17.88
C GLU A 206 -1.50 -7.32 16.56
N VAL A 207 -0.31 -7.45 15.96
CA VAL A 207 -0.09 -7.98 14.60
C VAL A 207 0.63 -9.32 14.62
N ASP A 208 0.12 -10.28 13.85
CA ASP A 208 0.73 -11.59 13.65
C ASP A 208 1.55 -11.65 12.35
N VAL A 209 1.14 -10.88 11.33
CA VAL A 209 1.78 -10.84 10.00
C VAL A 209 1.96 -9.40 9.53
N ILE A 210 3.14 -9.04 9.04
CA ILE A 210 3.45 -7.74 8.47
C ILE A 210 3.48 -7.86 6.95
N LEU A 211 2.52 -7.23 6.27
CA LEU A 211 2.47 -7.12 4.81
C LEU A 211 2.91 -5.71 4.39
N HIS A 212 4.03 -5.59 3.69
CA HIS A 212 4.54 -4.26 3.33
C HIS A 212 4.91 -4.15 1.87
N LYS A 213 4.95 -2.90 1.40
CA LYS A 213 5.65 -2.53 0.17
C LYS A 213 6.78 -1.56 0.49
N ALA A 214 7.82 -2.05 1.18
CA ALA A 214 8.93 -1.21 1.65
C ALA A 214 9.64 -0.44 0.52
N THR A 215 9.54 -0.89 -0.75
CA THR A 215 10.06 -0.13 -1.89
C THR A 215 9.41 1.25 -2.07
N ASP A 216 8.21 1.47 -1.52
CA ASP A 216 7.59 2.80 -1.51
C ASP A 216 8.24 3.75 -0.50
N GLU A 217 8.90 3.21 0.52
CA GLU A 217 9.52 3.94 1.62
C GLU A 217 11.02 4.15 1.41
N ILE A 218 11.53 3.86 0.21
CA ILE A 218 12.92 4.10 -0.17
C ILE A 218 13.10 5.59 -0.44
N VAL A 219 14.05 6.19 0.26
CA VAL A 219 14.49 7.58 0.09
C VAL A 219 15.75 7.65 -0.77
N SER A 220 16.69 6.72 -0.56
CA SER A 220 17.93 6.63 -1.32
C SER A 220 18.40 5.19 -1.49
N ILE A 221 19.19 4.97 -2.54
CA ILE A 221 19.89 3.70 -2.78
C ILE A 221 21.34 4.04 -3.09
N GLU A 222 22.25 3.54 -2.28
CA GLU A 222 23.68 3.68 -2.49
C GLU A 222 24.25 2.36 -3.01
N LEU A 223 24.89 2.43 -4.18
CA LEU A 223 25.58 1.33 -4.81
C LEU A 223 27.05 1.39 -4.40
N ASN A 224 27.48 0.51 -3.50
CA ASN A 224 28.90 0.47 -3.15
C ASN A 224 29.73 0.01 -4.36
N SER A 225 30.77 0.78 -4.65
CA SER A 225 31.68 0.58 -5.79
C SER A 225 32.80 -0.43 -5.51
N SER A 226 32.92 -0.90 -4.26
CA SER A 226 33.86 -1.96 -3.88
C SER A 226 33.33 -3.32 -4.30
N SER A 227 34.25 -4.27 -4.46
CA SER A 227 34.01 -5.67 -4.87
C SER A 227 33.07 -6.47 -3.96
N GLU A 228 32.57 -5.87 -2.87
CA GLU A 228 31.50 -6.42 -2.05
C GLU A 228 30.18 -5.69 -2.38
N SER A 229 29.19 -6.46 -2.80
CA SER A 229 27.82 -6.02 -3.07
C SER A 229 27.09 -5.63 -1.79
N SER A 230 27.61 -4.67 -1.04
CA SER A 230 26.89 -4.05 0.07
C SER A 230 26.02 -2.95 -0.51
N TYR A 231 24.71 -3.14 -0.39
CA TYR A 231 23.71 -2.15 -0.77
C TYR A 231 23.24 -1.46 0.48
N GLN A 232 23.24 -0.13 0.46
CA GLN A 232 22.64 0.63 1.53
C GLN A 232 21.35 1.25 1.02
N ILE A 233 20.24 0.74 1.53
CA ILE A 233 18.90 1.29 1.26
C ILE A 233 18.61 2.28 2.38
N GLY A 234 18.48 3.56 2.02
CA GLY A 234 17.97 4.58 2.92
C GLY A 234 16.45 4.53 2.93
N TYR A 235 15.85 3.98 3.99
CA TYR A 235 14.41 4.04 4.19
C TYR A 235 13.96 5.32 4.89
N THR A 236 12.67 5.67 4.79
CA THR A 236 12.05 6.70 5.65
C THR A 236 12.23 6.35 7.13
N LYS A 237 12.19 7.37 7.99
CA LYS A 237 12.35 7.19 9.44
C LYS A 237 11.39 6.12 10.01
N GLY A 238 10.13 6.15 9.58
CA GLY A 238 9.12 5.18 10.02
C GLY A 238 9.46 3.76 9.59
N MET A 239 9.87 3.56 8.33
CA MET A 239 10.23 2.24 7.84
C MET A 239 11.53 1.72 8.49
N GLN A 240 12.48 2.60 8.84
CA GLN A 240 13.63 2.22 9.67
C GLN A 240 13.24 1.81 11.09
N GLU A 241 12.20 2.42 11.68
CA GLU A 241 11.65 2.00 12.98
C GLU A 241 11.00 0.62 12.89
N LEU A 242 10.22 0.37 11.83
CA LEU A 242 9.63 -0.94 11.56
C LEU A 242 10.71 -2.01 11.37
N GLN A 243 11.73 -1.74 10.54
CA GLN A 243 12.87 -2.63 10.32
C GLN A 243 13.55 -3.00 11.64
N ARG A 244 13.90 -2.00 12.46
CA ARG A 244 14.51 -2.24 13.78
C ARG A 244 13.61 -3.07 14.69
N HIS A 245 12.30 -2.93 14.59
CA HIS A 245 11.40 -3.74 15.41
C HIS A 245 11.39 -5.19 14.95
N ILE A 246 11.27 -5.44 13.65
CA ILE A 246 11.33 -6.78 13.03
C ILE A 246 12.64 -7.50 13.36
N GLU A 247 13.78 -6.78 13.29
CA GLU A 247 15.10 -7.36 13.58
C GLU A 247 15.29 -7.71 15.07
N ASN A 248 14.60 -7.01 15.98
CA ASN A 248 14.74 -7.21 17.42
C ASN A 248 13.63 -8.09 18.04
N HIS A 249 12.52 -8.32 17.33
CA HIS A 249 11.35 -9.04 17.83
C HIS A 249 10.84 -10.02 16.76
N ASN A 250 10.90 -11.32 17.05
CA ASN A 250 10.53 -12.40 16.12
C ASN A 250 9.06 -12.83 16.22
N ASP A 251 8.19 -12.02 16.82
CA ASP A 251 6.81 -12.41 17.09
C ASP A 251 5.87 -12.24 15.88
N CYS A 252 6.32 -11.56 14.82
CA CYS A 252 5.54 -11.32 13.61
C CYS A 252 6.17 -11.99 12.37
N PHE A 253 5.33 -12.53 11.47
CA PHE A 253 5.76 -13.03 10.17
C PHE A 253 5.79 -11.92 9.12
N GLU A 254 6.92 -11.73 8.45
CA GLU A 254 7.09 -10.68 7.45
C GLU A 254 6.82 -11.19 6.02
N VAL A 255 6.06 -10.41 5.24
CA VAL A 255 5.75 -10.68 3.82
C VAL A 255 6.01 -9.44 2.96
N ASP A 256 7.03 -9.41 2.10
CA ASP A 256 8.16 -10.35 1.98
C ASP A 256 9.32 -9.88 2.87
N PRO A 257 10.16 -10.78 3.43
CA PRO A 257 11.30 -10.38 4.26
C PRO A 257 12.13 -9.24 3.65
N LEU A 258 12.47 -8.21 4.42
CA LEU A 258 13.21 -7.03 3.95
C LEU A 258 14.51 -7.40 3.20
N ASN A 259 15.21 -8.43 3.65
CA ASN A 259 16.43 -8.93 3.00
C ASN A 259 16.19 -9.50 1.59
N SER A 260 14.97 -9.95 1.30
CA SER A 260 14.56 -10.51 0.00
C SER A 260 14.16 -9.43 -1.00
N ILE A 261 13.98 -8.18 -0.54
CA ILE A 261 13.71 -7.03 -1.42
C ILE A 261 14.97 -6.59 -2.14
N TYR A 262 16.14 -6.65 -1.49
CA TYR A 262 17.38 -6.16 -2.06
C TYR A 262 17.70 -6.76 -3.45
N PRO A 263 17.66 -8.10 -3.65
CA PRO A 263 17.96 -8.69 -4.95
C PRO A 263 17.07 -8.20 -6.09
N VAL A 264 15.84 -7.75 -5.81
CA VAL A 264 14.91 -7.25 -6.83
C VAL A 264 14.99 -5.73 -7.05
N LEU A 265 15.83 -5.03 -6.29
CA LEU A 265 16.16 -3.62 -6.50
C LEU A 265 17.41 -3.41 -7.35
N ASP A 266 18.19 -4.47 -7.59
CA ASP A 266 19.41 -4.44 -8.39
C ASP A 266 19.23 -5.25 -9.67
N ARG A 267 19.24 -4.58 -10.83
CA ARG A 267 19.14 -5.24 -12.12
C ARG A 267 20.28 -6.19 -12.40
N LEU A 268 21.51 -5.88 -11.97
CA LEU A 268 22.64 -6.79 -12.12
C LEU A 268 22.40 -8.07 -11.32
N LYS A 269 21.98 -7.94 -10.05
CA LYS A 269 21.65 -9.09 -9.20
C LYS A 269 20.50 -9.91 -9.78
N ILE A 270 19.45 -9.27 -10.28
CA ILE A 270 18.36 -9.94 -11.00
C ILE A 270 18.92 -10.74 -12.17
N GLN A 271 19.75 -10.13 -13.03
CA GLN A 271 20.33 -10.84 -14.18
C GLN A 271 21.16 -12.05 -13.75
N GLN A 272 22.00 -11.91 -12.71
CA GLN A 272 22.80 -13.00 -12.16
C GLN A 272 21.93 -14.15 -11.63
N LEU A 273 20.83 -13.85 -10.93
CA LEU A 273 19.89 -14.87 -10.47
C LEU A 273 19.20 -15.59 -11.63
N LEU A 274 18.85 -14.87 -12.70
CA LEU A 274 18.19 -15.44 -13.88
C LEU A 274 19.10 -16.37 -14.69
N LEU A 275 20.43 -16.32 -14.53
CA LEU A 275 21.33 -17.28 -15.17
C LEU A 275 21.03 -18.73 -14.76
N GLY A 276 20.53 -18.95 -13.54
CA GLY A 276 20.11 -20.27 -13.06
C GLY A 276 18.87 -20.85 -13.77
N LEU A 277 18.18 -20.07 -14.61
CA LEU A 277 17.05 -20.59 -15.39
C LEU A 277 17.48 -21.65 -16.41
N GLU A 278 18.76 -21.68 -16.80
CA GLU A 278 19.25 -22.69 -17.74
C GLU A 278 19.17 -24.11 -17.17
N ASP A 279 19.26 -24.26 -15.84
CA ASP A 279 19.13 -25.53 -15.13
C ASP A 279 17.72 -26.13 -15.25
N LEU A 280 16.72 -25.33 -15.64
CA LEU A 280 15.35 -25.78 -15.85
C LEU A 280 15.13 -26.43 -17.22
N ASN A 281 16.10 -26.37 -18.13
CA ASN A 281 15.97 -26.89 -19.50
C ASN A 281 16.11 -28.44 -19.60
N VAL A 282 16.12 -29.15 -18.48
CA VAL A 282 16.24 -30.61 -18.42
C VAL A 282 15.01 -31.26 -19.07
N GLY A 283 15.22 -32.04 -20.13
CA GLY A 283 14.16 -32.78 -20.84
C GLY A 283 13.61 -32.13 -22.11
N GLY A 284 14.19 -31.02 -22.58
CA GLY A 284 14.11 -30.56 -23.98
C GLY A 284 12.75 -30.02 -24.46
N ARG A 285 11.79 -29.73 -23.57
CA ARG A 285 10.45 -29.26 -23.98
C ARG A 285 10.33 -27.74 -24.17
N CYS A 286 11.10 -26.95 -23.43
CA CYS A 286 11.09 -25.49 -23.53
C CYS A 286 12.50 -24.96 -23.19
N LYS A 287 12.96 -23.94 -23.91
CA LYS A 287 14.24 -23.27 -23.64
C LYS A 287 13.97 -21.97 -22.89
N VAL A 288 14.45 -21.88 -21.65
CA VAL A 288 14.40 -20.69 -20.80
C VAL A 288 15.83 -20.28 -20.47
N ARG A 289 16.13 -18.99 -20.58
CA ARG A 289 17.44 -18.42 -20.25
C ARG A 289 17.31 -16.95 -19.84
N ALA A 290 18.31 -16.42 -19.15
CA ALA A 290 18.48 -14.98 -19.05
C ALA A 290 18.83 -14.37 -20.43
N PRO A 291 18.39 -13.13 -20.72
CA PRO A 291 18.98 -12.33 -21.79
C PRO A 291 20.47 -12.10 -21.52
N HIS A 292 21.29 -11.99 -22.57
CA HIS A 292 22.70 -11.58 -22.38
C HIS A 292 22.76 -10.16 -21.78
N PHE A 293 23.76 -9.88 -20.96
CA PHE A 293 23.89 -8.60 -20.29
C PHE A 293 25.34 -8.22 -19.96
N LEU A 294 25.58 -6.92 -19.81
CA LEU A 294 26.85 -6.34 -19.41
C LEU A 294 26.59 -5.17 -18.46
N LYS A 295 27.24 -5.17 -17.30
CA LYS A 295 27.26 -4.01 -16.40
C LYS A 295 28.36 -3.04 -16.81
N VAL A 296 28.06 -1.75 -16.82
CA VAL A 296 28.99 -0.65 -17.13
C VAL A 296 28.95 0.40 -16.04
N ASN A 297 30.13 0.96 -15.71
CA ASN A 297 30.24 2.10 -14.78
C ASN A 297 30.31 3.44 -15.53
N SER A 298 30.70 3.40 -16.80
CA SER A 298 30.71 4.53 -17.71
C SER A 298 30.43 4.07 -19.13
N PHE A 299 29.80 4.94 -19.93
CA PHE A 299 29.61 4.71 -21.37
C PHE A 299 30.84 5.08 -22.21
N ASP A 300 31.83 5.74 -21.61
CA ASP A 300 33.07 6.18 -22.26
C ASP A 300 34.24 5.20 -22.05
N GLU A 301 33.97 4.01 -21.52
CA GLU A 301 34.98 2.96 -21.32
C GLU A 301 35.60 2.57 -22.68
N PRO A 302 36.94 2.65 -22.85
CA PRO A 302 37.58 2.49 -24.16
C PRO A 302 37.46 1.07 -24.73
N ASP A 303 37.26 0.08 -23.86
CA ASP A 303 37.08 -1.33 -24.19
C ASP A 303 35.60 -1.75 -24.30
N LEU A 304 34.66 -0.80 -24.24
CA LEU A 304 33.22 -1.09 -24.24
C LEU A 304 32.81 -2.00 -25.41
N VAL A 305 33.32 -1.74 -26.62
CA VAL A 305 32.99 -2.54 -27.81
C VAL A 305 33.44 -4.00 -27.67
N GLN A 306 34.67 -4.21 -27.17
CA GLN A 306 35.19 -5.55 -26.92
C GLN A 306 34.37 -6.25 -25.84
N ARG A 307 34.03 -5.55 -24.75
CA ARG A 307 33.22 -6.10 -23.67
C ARG A 307 31.79 -6.45 -24.09
N LEU A 308 31.18 -5.68 -25.00
CA LEU A 308 29.89 -6.02 -25.60
C LEU A 308 30.00 -7.33 -26.40
N HIS A 309 31.04 -7.47 -27.22
CA HIS A 309 31.31 -8.70 -27.96
C HIS A 309 31.51 -9.90 -27.03
N ASP A 310 32.34 -9.74 -25.99
CA ASP A 310 32.63 -10.81 -25.02
C ASP A 310 31.39 -11.20 -24.21
N ALA A 311 30.49 -10.26 -23.95
CA ALA A 311 29.19 -10.50 -23.33
C ALA A 311 28.12 -11.04 -24.32
N THR A 312 28.48 -11.32 -25.57
CA THR A 312 27.57 -11.79 -26.63
C THR A 312 26.39 -10.82 -26.88
N LEU A 313 26.64 -9.51 -26.73
CA LEU A 313 25.65 -8.47 -26.96
C LEU A 313 25.75 -7.92 -28.39
N SER A 314 24.61 -7.94 -29.09
CA SER A 314 24.43 -7.34 -30.41
C SER A 314 23.45 -6.19 -30.37
N LEU A 315 23.57 -5.23 -31.30
CA LEU A 315 22.61 -4.14 -31.43
C LEU A 315 21.35 -4.56 -32.22
N PRO A 316 20.17 -4.02 -31.87
CA PRO A 316 19.95 -3.07 -30.78
C PRO A 316 20.06 -3.71 -29.39
N SER A 317 20.45 -2.90 -28.41
CA SER A 317 20.49 -3.30 -26.99
C SER A 317 19.66 -2.33 -26.16
N ILE A 318 19.03 -2.82 -25.10
CA ILE A 318 18.33 -1.98 -24.13
C ILE A 318 19.26 -1.68 -22.95
N VAL A 319 19.40 -0.40 -22.61
CA VAL A 319 20.21 0.10 -21.49
C VAL A 319 19.27 0.51 -20.37
N LYS A 320 19.56 0.02 -19.17
CA LYS A 320 18.74 0.24 -17.98
C LYS A 320 19.65 0.63 -16.82
N PRO A 321 19.27 1.58 -15.94
CA PRO A 321 20.00 1.85 -14.71
C PRO A 321 20.20 0.57 -13.90
N GLN A 322 21.30 0.43 -13.16
CA GLN A 322 21.48 -0.74 -12.31
C GLN A 322 20.39 -0.78 -11.23
N VAL A 323 19.98 0.36 -10.70
CA VAL A 323 18.85 0.47 -9.78
C VAL A 323 17.53 0.16 -10.51
N ALA A 324 16.81 -0.86 -10.03
CA ALA A 324 15.64 -1.42 -10.70
C ALA A 324 14.32 -0.73 -10.32
N CYS A 325 14.23 -0.21 -9.10
CA CYS A 325 13.02 0.38 -8.51
C CYS A 325 13.39 1.28 -7.32
N GLY A 326 12.42 2.01 -6.76
CA GLY A 326 12.56 2.79 -5.52
C GLY A 326 13.00 4.24 -5.70
N VAL A 327 13.52 4.62 -6.88
CA VAL A 327 13.97 5.98 -7.18
C VAL A 327 13.40 6.47 -8.52
N ALA A 328 13.28 7.78 -8.69
CA ALA A 328 12.56 8.40 -9.81
C ALA A 328 13.17 8.06 -11.19
N ASP A 329 14.48 7.90 -11.25
CA ASP A 329 15.27 7.66 -12.47
C ASP A 329 15.51 6.18 -12.76
N ALA A 330 15.06 5.25 -11.90
CA ALA A 330 15.20 3.81 -12.11
C ALA A 330 14.55 3.33 -13.42
N HIS A 331 13.61 4.10 -13.98
CA HIS A 331 12.91 3.80 -15.23
C HIS A 331 13.42 4.61 -16.44
N SER A 332 14.50 5.39 -16.29
CA SER A 332 15.16 6.08 -17.41
C SER A 332 15.96 5.08 -18.24
N MET A 333 15.32 4.47 -19.24
CA MET A 333 15.92 3.45 -20.12
C MET A 333 16.17 4.03 -21.52
N ALA A 334 16.97 3.33 -22.32
CA ALA A 334 17.18 3.67 -23.71
C ALA A 334 17.39 2.43 -24.57
N ILE A 335 17.01 2.49 -25.85
CA ILE A 335 17.44 1.51 -26.85
C ILE A 335 18.53 2.11 -27.71
N VAL A 336 19.64 1.39 -27.82
CA VAL A 336 20.82 1.78 -28.57
C VAL A 336 20.86 1.01 -29.87
N PHE A 337 20.96 1.70 -31.00
CA PHE A 337 21.05 1.08 -32.34
C PHE A 337 22.45 1.13 -32.93
N LYS A 338 23.29 2.06 -32.48
CA LYS A 338 24.67 2.23 -32.92
C LYS A 338 25.60 2.39 -31.72
N VAL A 339 26.84 1.94 -31.87
CA VAL A 339 27.83 1.99 -30.78
C VAL A 339 28.12 3.43 -30.34
N GLU A 340 28.09 4.38 -31.28
CA GLU A 340 28.37 5.78 -30.99
C GLU A 340 27.32 6.42 -30.08
N ASP A 341 26.09 5.89 -30.09
CA ASP A 341 24.97 6.44 -29.32
C ASP A 341 25.13 6.23 -27.81
N PHE A 342 25.97 5.29 -27.36
CA PHE A 342 26.24 5.08 -25.93
C PHE A 342 26.75 6.35 -25.25
N LYS A 343 27.59 7.14 -25.94
CA LYS A 343 28.25 8.34 -25.39
C LYS A 343 27.31 9.51 -25.13
N VAL A 344 26.10 9.48 -25.69
CA VAL A 344 25.10 10.54 -25.57
C VAL A 344 23.90 10.12 -24.74
N LEU A 345 23.97 8.95 -24.08
CA LEU A 345 22.90 8.46 -23.22
C LEU A 345 22.80 9.25 -21.92
N ASN A 346 21.57 9.59 -21.54
CA ASN A 346 21.24 10.17 -20.23
C ASN A 346 20.72 9.11 -19.25
N VAL A 347 21.06 7.83 -19.46
CA VAL A 347 20.69 6.75 -18.56
C VAL A 347 21.60 6.81 -17.32
N PRO A 348 21.05 6.87 -16.09
CA PRO A 348 21.86 6.86 -14.87
C PRO A 348 22.86 5.70 -14.81
N LEU A 349 24.07 6.01 -14.36
CA LEU A 349 25.15 5.05 -14.15
C LEU A 349 25.27 4.68 -12.66
N PRO A 350 25.74 3.46 -12.33
CA PRO A 350 26.05 2.37 -13.26
C PRO A 350 24.79 1.81 -13.93
N ALA A 351 24.97 1.20 -15.10
CA ALA A 351 23.89 0.69 -15.93
C ALA A 351 24.13 -0.77 -16.34
N VAL A 352 23.05 -1.45 -16.73
CA VAL A 352 23.06 -2.77 -17.33
C VAL A 352 22.61 -2.63 -18.79
N ILE A 353 23.51 -2.96 -19.70
CA ILE A 353 23.22 -3.14 -21.12
C ILE A 353 22.72 -4.57 -21.28
N GLN A 354 21.56 -4.75 -21.90
CA GLN A 354 20.89 -6.04 -22.04
C GLN A 354 20.50 -6.28 -23.50
N GLU A 355 20.58 -7.53 -23.92
CA GLU A 355 20.11 -8.04 -25.21
C GLU A 355 18.67 -7.59 -25.47
N TYR A 356 18.43 -7.01 -26.64
CA TYR A 356 17.07 -6.79 -27.12
C TYR A 356 16.55 -8.06 -27.81
N VAL A 357 15.56 -8.71 -27.19
CA VAL A 357 14.96 -9.93 -27.72
C VAL A 357 13.68 -9.60 -28.47
N ASP A 358 13.56 -10.02 -29.72
CA ASP A 358 12.32 -9.91 -30.47
C ASP A 358 11.23 -10.81 -29.86
N HIS A 359 10.08 -10.20 -29.56
CA HIS A 359 9.01 -10.84 -28.78
C HIS A 359 7.61 -10.45 -29.27
N SER A 360 7.49 -10.02 -30.54
CA SER A 360 6.22 -9.74 -31.22
C SER A 360 5.31 -8.78 -30.44
N SER A 361 5.90 -7.78 -29.77
CA SER A 361 5.16 -6.84 -28.92
C SER A 361 4.27 -7.49 -27.85
N THR A 362 4.64 -8.68 -27.35
CA THR A 362 3.83 -9.44 -26.39
C THR A 362 4.60 -9.66 -25.09
N LEU A 363 4.05 -9.18 -23.98
CA LEU A 363 4.60 -9.36 -22.63
C LEU A 363 3.65 -10.18 -21.76
N PHE A 364 4.16 -11.30 -21.25
CA PHE A 364 3.49 -12.10 -20.23
C PHE A 364 3.90 -11.57 -18.85
N LYS A 365 2.94 -11.04 -18.09
CA LYS A 365 3.17 -10.65 -16.69
C LYS A 365 2.59 -11.71 -15.79
N PHE A 366 3.46 -12.40 -15.07
CA PHE A 366 3.10 -13.35 -14.03
C PHE A 366 3.02 -12.64 -12.67
N TYR A 367 1.96 -12.88 -11.92
CA TYR A 367 1.76 -12.40 -10.56
C TYR A 367 1.76 -13.61 -9.64
N VAL A 368 2.66 -13.63 -8.67
CA VAL A 368 2.84 -14.76 -7.76
C VAL A 368 2.34 -14.37 -6.37
N LEU A 369 1.54 -15.24 -5.76
CA LEU A 369 1.07 -15.13 -4.39
C LEU A 369 1.25 -16.49 -3.71
N GLY A 370 2.36 -16.67 -2.99
CA GLY A 370 2.74 -17.97 -2.47
C GLY A 370 2.90 -19.00 -3.60
N ASP A 371 2.12 -20.06 -3.55
CA ASP A 371 2.08 -21.14 -4.56
C ASP A 371 1.19 -20.81 -5.77
N ARG A 372 0.40 -19.74 -5.72
CA ARG A 372 -0.53 -19.35 -6.78
C ARG A 372 0.15 -18.45 -7.80
N VAL A 373 0.00 -18.80 -9.06
CA VAL A 373 0.50 -18.02 -10.20
C VAL A 373 -0.66 -17.56 -11.07
N PHE A 374 -0.80 -16.26 -11.22
CA PHE A 374 -1.73 -15.62 -12.14
C PHE A 374 -0.95 -15.01 -13.30
N HIS A 375 -1.58 -14.78 -14.45
CA HIS A 375 -0.92 -14.09 -15.55
C HIS A 375 -1.87 -13.18 -16.32
N THR A 376 -1.27 -12.19 -16.99
CA THR A 376 -1.95 -11.36 -17.99
C THR A 376 -1.02 -11.14 -19.17
N VAL A 377 -1.60 -10.97 -20.35
CA VAL A 377 -0.87 -10.65 -21.58
C VAL A 377 -1.05 -9.17 -21.86
N LYS A 378 0.06 -8.44 -22.02
CA LYS A 378 0.06 -7.01 -22.34
C LYS A 378 0.83 -6.75 -23.63
N LYS A 379 0.48 -5.65 -24.30
CA LYS A 379 1.29 -5.11 -25.38
C LYS A 379 2.64 -4.63 -24.83
N SER A 380 3.71 -4.99 -25.52
CA SER A 380 5.12 -4.69 -25.23
C SER A 380 5.74 -3.88 -26.37
N MET A 381 7.07 -3.75 -26.35
CA MET A 381 7.84 -3.06 -27.39
C MET A 381 7.87 -3.84 -28.72
N PRO A 382 7.86 -3.15 -29.87
CA PRO A 382 8.00 -3.77 -31.20
C PRO A 382 9.29 -4.56 -31.39
N ASN A 383 9.35 -5.40 -32.42
CA ASN A 383 10.61 -6.05 -32.80
C ASN A 383 11.66 -5.02 -33.27
N ALA A 384 12.92 -5.41 -33.19
CA ALA A 384 14.09 -4.60 -33.51
C ALA A 384 14.00 -3.98 -34.91
N ASP A 385 13.54 -4.73 -35.91
CA ASP A 385 13.43 -4.24 -37.29
C ASP A 385 12.44 -3.06 -37.43
N VAL A 386 11.33 -3.10 -36.68
CA VAL A 386 10.35 -2.01 -36.62
C VAL A 386 10.95 -0.80 -35.90
N LEU A 387 11.68 -1.03 -34.81
CA LEU A 387 12.33 0.02 -34.04
C LEU A 387 13.41 0.73 -34.86
N ILE A 388 14.27 0.00 -35.56
CA ILE A 388 15.32 0.55 -36.44
C ILE A 388 14.70 1.41 -37.55
N LYS A 389 13.68 0.89 -38.26
CA LYS A 389 12.98 1.66 -39.30
C LYS A 389 12.34 2.94 -38.76
N SER A 390 11.91 2.95 -37.50
CA SER A 390 11.34 4.13 -36.85
C SER A 390 12.40 5.16 -36.45
N SER A 391 13.57 4.71 -35.98
CA SER A 391 14.66 5.61 -35.58
C SER A 391 15.33 6.29 -36.77
N GLU A 392 15.47 5.57 -37.89
CA GLU A 392 15.98 6.11 -39.16
C GLU A 392 15.07 7.21 -39.74
N LYS A 393 13.75 7.09 -39.56
CA LYS A 393 12.78 8.12 -40.00
C LYS A 393 12.75 9.37 -39.14
N ASN A 394 13.03 9.23 -37.83
CA ASN A 394 12.83 10.30 -36.85
C ASN A 394 14.10 11.11 -36.54
N GLY A 395 15.23 10.82 -37.17
CA GLY A 395 16.48 11.56 -36.96
C GLY A 395 17.10 11.29 -35.58
N SER A 396 17.70 10.11 -35.44
CA SER A 396 18.83 9.81 -34.53
C SER A 396 18.76 10.35 -33.09
N LYS A 397 17.63 10.21 -32.42
CA LYS A 397 17.62 10.11 -30.94
C LYS A 397 17.20 8.70 -30.55
N PRO A 398 17.88 8.05 -29.59
CA PRO A 398 17.45 6.77 -29.08
C PRO A 398 16.02 6.92 -28.53
N PRO A 399 15.06 6.10 -28.98
CA PRO A 399 13.68 6.17 -28.54
C PRO A 399 13.59 5.73 -27.08
N LEU A 400 12.65 6.37 -26.38
CA LEU A 400 12.23 6.12 -25.00
C LEU A 400 11.93 4.64 -24.72
#